data_AF-A0A852IEC2-F1
#
_entry.id   AF-A0A852IEC2-F1
#
_cell.length_a   1.000
_cell.length_b   1.000
_cell.length_c   1.000
_cell.angle_alpha   90.00
_cell.angle_beta   90.00
_cell.angle_gamma   90.00
#
_symmetry.space_group_name_H-M   'P 1'
#
loop_
_entity.id
_entity.type
_entity.pdbx_description
1 polymer ?
#
loop_
_entity_poly.entity_id
_entity_poly.type
_entity_poly.pdbx_seq_one_letter_code
_entity_poly.pdbx_strand_id
1 'polypeptide(L)'
;RQKEAEITKKFRDAMAQEKARIVAEKWKIEMEDRKAAKLEEEKIQEELKKREEEERQKGEELIRQQEEIRAKELYLSLKQAQQHSQHSDDDQEWEEQLRRSKAADEERSHKARRARDEYRRQSLRAIQKGRVAGLSHLFQGTTLSNDQEIKLNNNSASPLLSPAASSKIWERPSRPFSRDVIVRWFREEQIPRRAGFERNTNRIAQWFHG
;
A
#
# COMPACT_ATOMS: atom_id res chain seq x y z
N ARG A 1 89.45 11.45 71.82
CA ARG A 1 88.48 12.49 71.37
C ARG A 1 88.21 12.48 69.86
N GLN A 2 89.14 12.83 68.95
CA GLN A 2 88.82 12.89 67.50
C GLN A 2 88.49 11.50 66.88
N LYS A 3 89.27 10.47 67.20
CA LYS A 3 89.03 9.09 66.70
C LYS A 3 87.70 8.49 67.18
N GLU A 4 87.29 8.78 68.41
CA GLU A 4 86.01 8.31 68.97
C GLU A 4 84.81 8.97 68.28
N ALA A 5 84.91 10.27 67.96
CA ALA A 5 83.89 10.98 67.21
C ALA A 5 83.75 10.43 65.77
N GLU A 6 84.88 10.08 65.15
CA GLU A 6 84.90 9.46 63.81
C GLU A 6 84.26 8.07 63.80
N ILE A 7 84.55 7.23 64.79
CA ILE A 7 83.91 5.91 64.95
C ILE A 7 82.40 6.06 65.16
N THR A 8 81.99 7.00 66.02
CA THR A 8 80.55 7.25 66.28
C THR A 8 79.83 7.74 65.02
N LYS A 9 80.49 8.60 64.22
CA LYS A 9 79.94 9.07 62.93
C LYS A 9 79.78 7.92 61.94
N LYS A 10 80.82 7.10 61.75
CA LYS A 10 80.77 5.93 60.84
C LYS A 10 79.67 4.94 61.23
N PHE A 11 79.46 4.72 62.53
CA PHE A 11 78.37 3.85 63.00
C PHE A 11 76.98 4.43 62.66
N ARG A 12 76.78 5.74 62.86
CA ARG A 12 75.52 6.41 62.48
C ARG A 12 75.27 6.35 60.97
N ASP A 13 76.31 6.58 60.19
CA ASP A 13 76.23 6.56 58.72
C ASP A 13 75.94 5.15 58.22
N ALA A 14 76.61 4.12 58.76
CA ALA A 14 76.33 2.71 58.45
C ALA A 14 74.89 2.31 58.82
N MET A 15 74.40 2.77 59.98
CA MET A 15 73.00 2.53 60.39
C MET A 15 71.99 3.26 59.50
N ALA A 16 72.31 4.47 59.03
CA ALA A 16 71.48 5.20 58.08
C ALA A 16 71.44 4.49 56.72
N GLN A 17 72.58 3.98 56.26
CA GLN A 17 72.69 3.20 55.03
C GLN A 17 71.87 1.90 55.10
N GLU A 18 71.95 1.17 56.22
CA GLU A 18 71.18 -0.07 56.39
C GLU A 18 69.66 0.20 56.46
N LYS A 19 69.24 1.28 57.13
CA LYS A 19 67.84 1.71 57.12
C LYS A 19 67.36 2.08 55.72
N ALA A 20 68.18 2.79 54.95
CA ALA A 20 67.86 3.15 53.57
C ALA A 20 67.72 1.91 52.68
N ARG A 21 68.57 0.89 52.87
CA ARG A 21 68.50 -0.39 52.16
C ARG A 21 67.19 -1.12 52.46
N ILE A 22 66.81 -1.25 53.74
CA ILE A 22 65.56 -1.89 54.17
C ILE A 22 64.34 -1.16 53.59
N VAL A 23 64.36 0.18 53.60
CA VAL A 23 63.26 0.97 53.01
C VAL A 23 63.19 0.75 51.49
N ALA A 24 64.32 0.79 50.78
CA ALA A 24 64.36 0.56 49.34
C ALA A 24 63.87 -0.84 48.96
N GLU A 25 64.24 -1.87 49.73
CA GLU A 25 63.78 -3.24 49.53
C GLU A 25 62.27 -3.37 49.74
N LYS A 26 61.71 -2.77 50.79
CA LYS A 26 60.25 -2.72 51.01
C LYS A 26 59.51 -2.03 49.87
N TRP A 27 60.01 -0.89 49.40
CA TRP A 27 59.42 -0.19 48.25
C TRP A 27 59.46 -1.03 46.98
N LYS A 28 60.52 -1.83 46.79
CA LYS A 28 60.62 -2.73 45.64
C LYS A 28 59.56 -3.83 45.70
N ILE A 29 59.39 -4.48 46.86
CA ILE A 29 58.37 -5.51 47.09
C ILE A 29 56.97 -4.92 46.87
N GLU A 30 56.68 -3.76 47.48
CA GLU A 30 55.38 -3.09 47.32
C GLU A 30 55.07 -2.72 45.86
N MET A 31 56.08 -2.30 45.10
CA MET A 31 55.93 -2.02 43.66
C MET A 31 55.69 -3.30 42.85
N GLU A 32 56.32 -4.42 43.21
CA GLU A 32 56.10 -5.72 42.59
C GLU A 32 54.69 -6.25 42.91
N ASP A 33 54.24 -6.17 44.16
CA ASP A 33 52.88 -6.52 44.58
C ASP A 33 51.83 -5.68 43.83
N ARG A 34 52.06 -4.37 43.69
CA ARG A 34 51.17 -3.49 42.93
C ARG A 34 51.14 -3.83 41.44
N LYS A 35 52.24 -4.32 40.87
CA LYS A 35 52.27 -4.80 39.48
C LYS A 35 51.54 -6.13 39.35
N ALA A 36 51.73 -7.05 40.29
CA ALA A 36 51.03 -8.33 40.30
C ALA A 36 49.51 -8.15 40.43
N ALA A 37 49.05 -7.27 41.32
CA ALA A 37 47.64 -6.95 41.49
C ALA A 37 47.00 -6.40 40.21
N LYS A 38 47.71 -5.52 39.49
CA LYS A 38 47.23 -4.98 38.21
C LYS A 38 47.12 -6.04 37.12
N LEU A 39 48.09 -6.96 37.05
CA LEU A 39 48.08 -8.04 36.07
C LEU A 39 46.92 -9.00 36.32
N GLU A 40 46.67 -9.35 37.60
CA GLU A 40 45.51 -10.17 37.95
C GLU A 40 44.18 -9.45 37.70
N GLU A 41 44.10 -8.14 37.95
CA GLU A 41 42.91 -7.34 37.59
C GLU A 41 42.65 -7.34 36.08
N GLU A 42 43.68 -7.14 35.27
CA GLU A 42 43.59 -7.18 33.80
C GLU A 42 43.12 -8.55 33.31
N LYS A 43 43.69 -9.63 33.85
CA LYS A 43 43.29 -11.00 33.53
C LYS A 43 41.83 -11.29 33.87
N ILE A 44 41.35 -10.82 35.02
CA ILE A 44 39.94 -10.95 35.41
C ILE A 44 39.04 -10.18 34.43
N GLN A 45 39.44 -8.96 34.05
CA GLN A 45 38.67 -8.17 33.07
C GLN A 45 38.61 -8.83 31.69
N GLU A 46 39.71 -9.41 31.23
CA GLU A 46 39.74 -10.16 29.97
C GLU A 46 38.83 -11.39 30.02
N GLU A 47 38.86 -12.15 31.12
CA GLU A 47 37.99 -13.31 31.30
C GLU A 47 36.51 -12.91 31.31
N LEU A 48 36.16 -11.81 31.98
CA LEU A 48 34.80 -11.29 31.99
C LEU A 48 34.36 -10.86 30.58
N LYS A 49 35.18 -10.10 29.85
CA LYS A 49 34.89 -9.71 28.46
C LYS A 49 34.71 -10.92 27.57
N LYS A 50 35.56 -11.95 27.73
CA LYS A 50 35.44 -13.19 26.96
C LYS A 50 34.12 -13.92 27.25
N ARG A 51 33.71 -14.00 28.51
CA ARG A 51 32.44 -14.61 28.89
C ARG A 51 31.23 -13.84 28.34
N GLU A 52 31.24 -12.52 28.43
CA GLU A 52 30.20 -11.65 27.88
C GLU A 52 30.06 -11.85 26.36
N GLU A 53 31.19 -11.87 25.65
CA GLU A 53 31.25 -12.10 24.22
C GLU A 53 30.74 -13.50 23.82
N GLU A 54 31.07 -14.54 24.60
CA GLU A 54 30.53 -15.89 24.39
C GLU A 54 29.01 -15.94 24.60
N GLU A 55 28.45 -15.22 25.57
CA GLU A 55 27.00 -15.12 25.77
C GLU A 55 26.33 -14.38 24.61
N ARG A 56 26.93 -13.29 24.13
CA ARG A 56 26.48 -12.57 22.94
C ARG A 56 26.43 -13.48 21.72
N GLN A 57 27.51 -14.23 21.46
CA GLN A 57 27.58 -15.17 20.33
C GLN A 57 26.53 -16.28 20.43
N LYS A 58 26.29 -16.83 21.63
CA LYS A 58 25.21 -17.81 21.83
C LYS A 58 23.83 -17.22 21.54
N GLY A 59 23.58 -15.99 21.98
CA GLY A 59 22.34 -15.28 21.69
C GLY A 59 22.12 -15.06 20.19
N GLU A 60 23.15 -14.61 19.48
CA GLU A 60 23.11 -14.40 18.04
C GLU A 60 22.89 -15.70 17.26
N GLU A 61 23.50 -16.79 17.68
CA GLU A 61 23.31 -18.11 17.06
C GLU A 61 21.85 -18.58 17.19
N LEU A 62 21.22 -18.37 18.35
CA LEU A 62 19.80 -18.70 18.54
C LEU A 62 18.89 -17.86 17.63
N ILE A 63 19.18 -16.55 17.52
CA ILE A 63 18.44 -15.66 16.61
C ILE A 63 18.60 -16.14 15.17
N ARG A 64 19.83 -16.46 14.75
CA ARG A 64 20.14 -16.94 13.41
C ARG A 64 19.37 -18.24 13.08
N GLN A 65 19.33 -19.19 14.00
CA GLN A 65 18.58 -20.44 13.82
C GLN A 65 17.07 -20.19 13.71
N GLN A 66 16.53 -19.31 14.55
CA GLN A 66 15.11 -18.94 14.50
C GLN A 66 14.74 -18.22 13.21
N GLU A 67 15.61 -17.33 12.73
CA GLU A 67 15.45 -16.66 11.43
C GLU A 67 15.50 -17.65 10.28
N GLU A 68 16.39 -18.65 10.32
CA GLU A 68 16.47 -19.69 9.30
C GLU A 68 15.19 -20.54 9.26
N ILE A 69 14.66 -20.94 10.42
CA ILE A 69 13.38 -21.67 10.52
C ILE A 69 12.27 -20.81 9.92
N ARG A 70 12.16 -19.55 10.33
CA ARG A 70 11.13 -18.62 9.85
C ARG A 70 11.25 -18.39 8.35
N ALA A 71 12.46 -18.28 7.81
CA ALA A 71 12.69 -18.10 6.38
C ALA A 71 12.22 -19.32 5.57
N LYS A 72 12.45 -20.55 6.07
CA LYS A 72 11.95 -21.78 5.45
C LYS A 72 10.43 -21.85 5.47
N GLU A 73 9.80 -21.50 6.59
CA GLU A 73 8.34 -21.44 6.70
C GLU A 73 7.72 -20.42 5.72
N LEU A 74 8.29 -19.22 5.67
CA LEU A 74 7.87 -18.18 4.74
C LEU A 74 8.03 -18.62 3.28
N TYR A 75 9.12 -19.29 2.95
CA TYR A 75 9.34 -19.83 1.61
C TYR A 75 8.30 -20.88 1.23
N LEU A 76 7.99 -21.82 2.12
CA LEU A 76 6.97 -22.84 1.89
C LEU A 76 5.58 -22.21 1.73
N SER A 77 5.23 -21.26 2.59
CA SER A 77 3.96 -20.53 2.52
C SER A 77 3.82 -19.74 1.22
N LEU A 78 4.88 -19.03 0.80
CA LEU A 78 4.92 -18.30 -0.47
C LEU A 78 4.75 -19.25 -1.66
N LYS A 79 5.46 -20.38 -1.66
CA LYS A 79 5.35 -21.39 -2.71
C LYS A 79 3.92 -21.94 -2.79
N GLN A 80 3.30 -22.21 -1.65
CA GLN A 80 1.92 -22.67 -1.58
C GLN A 80 0.94 -21.61 -2.13
N ALA A 81 1.08 -20.35 -1.72
CA ALA A 81 0.25 -19.25 -2.22
C ALA A 81 0.40 -19.07 -3.74
N GLN A 82 1.62 -19.20 -4.27
CA GLN A 82 1.86 -19.14 -5.71
C GLN A 82 1.17 -20.28 -6.47
N GLN A 83 1.19 -21.51 -5.93
CA GLN A 83 0.48 -22.64 -6.52
C GLN A 83 -1.04 -22.44 -6.48
N HIS A 84 -1.59 -21.94 -5.37
CA HIS A 84 -3.02 -21.61 -5.29
C HIS A 84 -3.42 -20.48 -6.24
N SER A 85 -2.58 -19.46 -6.42
CA SER A 85 -2.83 -18.41 -7.41
C SER A 85 -2.80 -18.93 -8.85
N GLN A 86 -1.98 -19.94 -9.16
CA GLN A 86 -1.98 -20.58 -10.49
C GLN A 86 -3.19 -21.49 -10.72
N HIS A 87 -3.77 -22.02 -9.65
CA HIS A 87 -4.97 -22.85 -9.67
C HIS A 87 -6.21 -22.08 -9.20
N SER A 88 -6.23 -20.75 -9.33
CA SER A 88 -7.32 -19.95 -8.81
C SER A 88 -8.62 -20.29 -9.53
N ASP A 89 -9.64 -20.67 -8.76
CA ASP A 89 -11.01 -20.81 -9.23
C ASP A 89 -11.52 -19.48 -9.85
N ASP A 90 -10.93 -18.34 -9.49
CA ASP A 90 -11.28 -17.02 -10.03
C ASP A 90 -11.06 -16.92 -11.55
N ASP A 91 -10.01 -17.55 -12.09
CA ASP A 91 -9.73 -17.54 -13.53
C ASP A 91 -10.79 -18.37 -14.27
N GLN A 92 -11.19 -19.50 -13.67
CA GLN A 92 -12.24 -20.37 -14.23
C GLN A 92 -13.62 -19.69 -14.16
N GLU A 93 -13.96 -19.06 -13.04
CA GLU A 93 -15.19 -18.28 -12.91
C GLU A 93 -15.24 -17.13 -13.91
N TRP A 94 -14.11 -16.44 -14.12
CA TRP A 94 -14.01 -15.37 -15.11
C TRP A 94 -14.21 -15.87 -16.54
N GLU A 95 -13.61 -17.00 -16.92
CA GLU A 95 -13.82 -17.63 -18.23
C GLU A 95 -15.29 -18.05 -18.44
N GLU A 96 -15.92 -18.61 -17.41
CA GLU A 96 -17.34 -18.95 -17.46
C GLU A 96 -18.21 -17.70 -17.62
N GLN A 97 -17.90 -16.63 -16.90
CA GLN A 97 -18.57 -15.34 -17.01
C GLN A 97 -18.46 -14.78 -18.44
N LEU A 98 -17.26 -14.86 -19.03
CA LEU A 98 -16.99 -14.44 -20.40
C LEU A 98 -17.81 -15.25 -21.41
N ARG A 99 -17.87 -16.58 -21.24
CA ARG A 99 -18.68 -17.49 -22.06
C ARG A 99 -20.17 -17.14 -21.96
N ARG A 100 -20.69 -16.88 -20.77
CA ARG A 100 -22.09 -16.47 -20.54
C ARG A 100 -22.40 -15.13 -21.20
N SER A 101 -21.50 -14.15 -21.07
CA SER A 101 -21.65 -12.84 -21.72
C SER A 101 -21.73 -12.97 -23.23
N LYS A 102 -20.81 -13.73 -23.83
CA LYS A 102 -20.78 -13.97 -25.28
C LYS A 102 -22.06 -14.66 -25.77
N ALA A 103 -22.54 -15.68 -25.04
CA ALA A 103 -23.79 -16.35 -25.38
C ALA A 103 -25.00 -15.40 -25.34
N ALA A 104 -25.06 -14.49 -24.35
CA ALA A 104 -26.11 -13.48 -24.25
C ALA A 104 -26.07 -12.46 -25.41
N ASP A 105 -24.87 -12.05 -25.83
CA ASP A 105 -24.67 -11.20 -27.01
C ASP A 105 -25.14 -11.87 -28.31
N GLU A 106 -24.83 -13.16 -28.47
CA GLU A 106 -25.27 -13.96 -29.62
C GLU A 106 -26.80 -14.13 -29.65
N GLU A 107 -27.43 -14.38 -28.51
CA GLU A 107 -28.89 -14.48 -28.38
C GLU A 107 -29.56 -13.16 -28.79
N ARG A 108 -29.08 -12.02 -28.25
CA ARG A 108 -29.55 -10.68 -28.63
C ARG A 108 -29.41 -10.44 -30.13
N SER A 109 -28.26 -10.81 -30.70
CA SER A 109 -27.99 -10.67 -32.13
C SER A 109 -28.93 -11.53 -32.98
N HIS A 110 -29.20 -12.77 -32.57
CA HIS A 110 -30.14 -13.66 -33.25
C HIS A 110 -31.58 -13.12 -33.19
N LYS A 111 -32.01 -12.62 -32.02
CA LYS A 111 -33.33 -11.99 -31.84
C LYS A 111 -33.50 -10.77 -32.75
N ALA A 112 -32.48 -9.91 -32.84
CA ALA A 112 -32.48 -8.75 -33.72
C ALA A 112 -32.57 -9.15 -35.21
N ARG A 113 -31.83 -10.19 -35.64
CA ARG A 113 -31.92 -10.73 -37.01
C ARG A 113 -33.32 -11.26 -37.31
N ARG A 114 -33.87 -12.09 -36.42
CA ARG A 114 -35.24 -12.64 -36.56
C ARG A 114 -36.28 -11.54 -36.69
N ALA A 115 -36.18 -10.48 -35.90
CA ALA A 115 -37.08 -9.34 -35.97
C ALA A 115 -37.00 -8.61 -37.33
N ARG A 116 -35.78 -8.39 -37.85
CA ARG A 116 -35.56 -7.79 -39.18
C ARG A 116 -36.14 -8.65 -40.30
N ASP A 117 -35.86 -9.95 -40.28
CA ASP A 117 -36.34 -10.88 -41.31
C ASP A 117 -37.87 -11.00 -41.28
N GLU A 118 -38.46 -11.02 -40.09
CA GLU A 118 -39.91 -11.06 -39.93
C GLU A 118 -40.57 -9.78 -40.45
N TYR A 119 -40.02 -8.61 -40.11
CA TYR A 119 -40.46 -7.35 -40.69
C TYR A 119 -40.35 -7.35 -42.23
N ARG A 120 -39.24 -7.85 -42.78
CA ARG A 120 -39.03 -7.96 -44.23
C ARG A 120 -40.08 -8.87 -44.87
N ARG A 121 -40.37 -10.03 -44.28
CA ARG A 121 -41.42 -10.95 -44.75
C ARG A 121 -42.80 -10.30 -44.70
N GLN A 122 -43.14 -9.64 -43.60
CA GLN A 122 -44.42 -8.96 -43.44
C GLN A 122 -44.59 -7.82 -44.44
N SER A 123 -43.55 -7.01 -44.64
CA SER A 123 -43.53 -5.93 -45.64
C SER A 123 -43.75 -6.46 -47.05
N LEU A 124 -43.01 -7.50 -47.47
CA LEU A 124 -43.18 -8.13 -48.78
C LEU A 124 -44.59 -8.70 -48.97
N ARG A 125 -45.14 -9.36 -47.95
CA ARG A 125 -46.54 -9.85 -47.98
C ARG A 125 -47.55 -8.71 -48.07
N ALA A 126 -47.32 -7.58 -47.40
CA ALA A 126 -48.19 -6.41 -47.47
C ALA A 126 -48.18 -5.76 -48.86
N ILE A 127 -47.01 -5.72 -49.52
CA ILE A 127 -46.86 -5.28 -50.91
C ILE A 127 -47.63 -6.22 -51.85
N GLN A 128 -47.41 -7.54 -51.73
CA GLN A 128 -48.07 -8.55 -52.57
C GLN A 128 -49.60 -8.61 -52.40
N LYS A 129 -50.11 -8.38 -51.17
CA LYS A 129 -51.55 -8.31 -50.90
C LYS A 129 -52.21 -7.00 -51.36
N GLY A 130 -51.51 -6.16 -52.13
CA GLY A 130 -52.06 -4.92 -52.69
C GLY A 130 -52.28 -3.80 -51.67
N ARG A 131 -51.83 -3.97 -50.41
CA ARG A 131 -52.07 -3.01 -49.31
C ARG A 131 -51.16 -1.77 -49.40
N VAL A 132 -50.05 -1.86 -50.13
CA VAL A 132 -49.02 -0.79 -50.23
C VAL A 132 -48.98 -0.15 -51.64
N ALA A 133 -49.47 -0.85 -52.68
CA ALA A 133 -49.46 -0.35 -54.06
C ALA A 133 -50.29 0.94 -54.26
N GLY A 134 -51.28 1.20 -53.40
CA GLY A 134 -52.09 2.43 -53.41
C GLY A 134 -51.54 3.60 -52.56
N LEU A 135 -50.45 3.41 -51.80
CA LEU A 135 -49.92 4.43 -50.87
C LEU A 135 -48.65 5.13 -51.37
N SER A 136 -48.05 4.68 -52.48
CA SER A 136 -46.87 5.31 -53.10
C SER A 136 -47.11 6.80 -53.44
N HIS A 137 -48.35 7.18 -53.74
CA HIS A 137 -48.71 8.55 -54.06
C HIS A 137 -48.69 9.49 -52.83
N LEU A 138 -48.81 8.96 -51.61
CA LEU A 138 -48.91 9.76 -50.37
C LEU A 138 -47.53 10.22 -49.85
N PHE A 139 -46.44 9.56 -50.25
CA PHE A 139 -45.08 9.86 -49.77
C PHE A 139 -44.27 10.75 -50.73
N GLN A 140 -44.74 10.97 -51.96
CA GLN A 140 -44.05 11.83 -52.95
C GLN A 140 -44.28 13.35 -52.71
N GLY A 141 -45.07 13.74 -51.71
CA GLY A 141 -45.53 15.13 -51.52
C GLY A 141 -44.84 15.94 -50.41
N THR A 142 -43.71 15.52 -49.86
CA THR A 142 -43.01 16.28 -48.79
C THR A 142 -41.53 16.49 -49.09
N THR A 143 -41.24 17.10 -50.24
CA THR A 143 -39.96 17.77 -50.49
C THR A 143 -40.15 19.18 -51.02
N LEU A 144 -41.01 20.00 -50.39
CA LEU A 144 -41.00 21.45 -50.57
C LEU A 144 -41.39 22.15 -49.26
N SER A 145 -40.51 23.07 -48.85
CA SER A 145 -40.66 24.14 -47.87
C SER A 145 -40.83 23.86 -46.37
N ASN A 146 -39.79 24.35 -45.70
CA ASN A 146 -39.71 24.89 -44.35
C ASN A 146 -40.92 25.77 -43.94
N ASP A 147 -41.14 25.79 -42.62
CA ASP A 147 -41.87 26.75 -41.80
C ASP A 147 -43.40 26.63 -41.58
N GLN A 148 -43.71 26.52 -40.27
CA GLN A 148 -44.94 26.85 -39.51
C GLN A 148 -46.06 25.82 -39.30
N GLU A 149 -45.95 25.19 -38.13
CA GLU A 149 -46.93 25.12 -37.03
C GLU A 149 -48.39 24.79 -37.33
N ILE A 150 -48.86 23.59 -36.92
CA ILE A 150 -50.14 23.44 -36.20
C ILE A 150 -50.03 22.36 -35.10
N LYS A 151 -50.31 22.83 -33.88
CA LYS A 151 -50.47 22.16 -32.59
C LYS A 151 -51.23 20.83 -32.64
N LEU A 152 -50.67 19.80 -31.98
CA LEU A 152 -51.47 18.72 -31.39
C LEU A 152 -51.20 18.58 -29.89
N ASN A 153 -52.32 18.70 -29.18
CA ASN A 153 -52.56 18.63 -27.75
C ASN A 153 -52.13 17.27 -27.16
N ASN A 154 -51.08 17.26 -26.32
CA ASN A 154 -50.69 16.11 -25.51
C ASN A 154 -50.99 16.39 -24.04
N ASN A 155 -52.09 15.83 -23.55
CA ASN A 155 -52.32 15.65 -22.11
C ASN A 155 -51.87 14.24 -21.71
N SER A 156 -50.60 14.12 -21.33
CA SER A 156 -50.16 13.13 -20.34
C SER A 156 -49.12 13.81 -19.44
N ALA A 157 -49.57 14.18 -18.26
CA ALA A 157 -48.76 14.85 -17.26
C ALA A 157 -47.77 13.87 -16.61
N SER A 158 -46.48 14.05 -16.86
CA SER A 158 -45.40 13.98 -15.86
C SER A 158 -44.07 14.47 -16.46
N PRO A 159 -43.25 15.20 -15.70
CA PRO A 159 -42.40 16.26 -16.24
C PRO A 159 -41.09 15.70 -16.82
N LEU A 160 -40.97 15.76 -18.14
CA LEU A 160 -39.69 15.69 -18.82
C LEU A 160 -38.98 17.03 -18.67
N LEU A 161 -37.85 17.02 -17.97
CA LEU A 161 -36.88 18.10 -17.98
C LEU A 161 -36.50 18.40 -19.43
N SER A 162 -36.79 19.62 -19.88
CA SER A 162 -36.36 20.13 -21.18
C SER A 162 -34.83 20.00 -21.32
N PRO A 163 -34.31 19.50 -22.46
CA PRO A 163 -32.89 19.58 -22.74
C PRO A 163 -32.60 21.03 -23.10
N ALA A 164 -32.22 21.82 -22.10
CA ALA A 164 -31.68 23.15 -22.31
C ALA A 164 -30.49 23.03 -23.26
N ALA A 165 -30.56 23.81 -24.33
CA ALA A 165 -29.46 24.13 -25.21
C ALA A 165 -28.22 24.46 -24.37
N SER A 166 -27.25 23.57 -24.41
CA SER A 166 -25.85 23.84 -24.15
C SER A 166 -25.14 22.53 -24.41
N SER A 167 -24.60 22.39 -25.62
CA SER A 167 -23.52 21.46 -25.91
C SER A 167 -22.34 21.79 -24.99
N LYS A 168 -22.41 21.38 -23.72
CA LYS A 168 -21.23 21.21 -22.89
C LYS A 168 -20.62 19.92 -23.38
N ILE A 169 -19.72 20.08 -24.35
CA ILE A 169 -18.55 19.21 -24.46
C ILE A 169 -18.20 18.81 -23.02
N TRP A 170 -18.12 17.51 -22.75
CA TRP A 170 -17.60 17.02 -21.47
C TRP A 170 -16.11 17.36 -21.42
N GLU A 171 -15.79 18.65 -21.32
CA GLU A 171 -14.49 19.14 -20.93
C GLU A 171 -14.28 18.60 -19.54
N ARG A 172 -13.32 17.69 -19.42
CA ARG A 172 -12.81 17.29 -18.13
C ARG A 172 -12.42 18.58 -17.41
N PRO A 173 -13.02 18.92 -16.26
CA PRO A 173 -12.68 20.14 -15.55
C PRO A 173 -11.17 20.16 -15.34
N SER A 174 -10.56 21.33 -15.55
CA SER A 174 -9.12 21.54 -15.39
C SER A 174 -8.67 20.93 -14.06
N ARG A 175 -7.58 20.16 -14.10
CA ARG A 175 -7.05 19.49 -12.91
C ARG A 175 -6.84 20.58 -11.83
N PRO A 176 -7.42 20.42 -10.63
CA PRO A 176 -7.34 21.46 -9.61
C PRO A 176 -5.88 21.76 -9.28
N PHE A 177 -5.56 23.05 -9.27
CA PHE A 177 -4.18 23.55 -9.24
C PHE A 177 -3.50 23.44 -7.87
N SER A 178 -4.23 23.12 -6.81
CA SER A 178 -3.68 22.86 -5.48
C SER A 178 -4.63 22.04 -4.61
N ARG A 179 -4.08 21.43 -3.55
CA ARG A 179 -4.86 20.69 -2.55
C ARG A 179 -5.92 21.57 -1.89
N ASP A 180 -5.62 22.84 -1.63
CA ASP A 180 -6.55 23.76 -0.97
C ASP A 180 -7.79 24.04 -1.82
N VAL A 181 -7.64 24.06 -3.15
CA VAL A 181 -8.77 24.21 -4.08
C VAL A 181 -9.67 22.99 -4.03
N ILE A 182 -9.09 21.78 -3.96
CA ILE A 182 -9.85 20.53 -3.83
C ILE A 182 -10.60 20.51 -2.50
N VAL A 183 -9.93 20.87 -1.40
CA VAL A 183 -10.53 20.90 -0.07
C VAL A 183 -11.66 21.92 -0.02
N ARG A 184 -11.48 23.11 -0.60
CA ARG A 184 -12.52 24.14 -0.68
C ARG A 184 -13.71 23.67 -1.50
N TRP A 185 -13.47 23.16 -2.72
CA TRP A 185 -14.51 22.60 -3.58
C TRP A 185 -15.30 21.48 -2.88
N PHE A 186 -14.61 20.54 -2.22
CA PHE A 186 -15.26 19.46 -1.51
C PHE A 186 -16.13 19.98 -0.35
N ARG A 187 -15.63 20.96 0.42
CA ARG A 187 -16.39 21.57 1.52
C ARG A 187 -17.61 22.36 1.05
N GLU A 188 -17.48 23.12 -0.03
CA GLU A 188 -18.53 24.02 -0.50
C GLU A 188 -19.58 23.30 -1.37
N GLU A 189 -19.16 22.34 -2.20
CA GLU A 189 -20.06 21.68 -3.14
C GLU A 189 -20.47 20.26 -2.75
N GLN A 190 -19.54 19.47 -2.19
CA GLN A 190 -19.77 18.04 -1.96
C GLN A 190 -20.35 17.76 -0.57
N ILE A 191 -19.93 18.49 0.48
CA ILE A 191 -20.49 18.34 1.84
C ILE A 191 -21.99 18.66 1.90
N PRO A 192 -22.51 19.78 1.32
CA PRO A 192 -23.96 20.06 1.34
C PRO A 192 -24.78 19.01 0.61
N ARG A 193 -24.17 18.34 -0.38
CA ARG A 193 -24.77 17.23 -1.12
C ARG A 193 -24.67 15.89 -0.38
N ARG A 194 -24.11 15.90 0.84
CA ARG A 194 -23.87 14.72 1.67
C ARG A 194 -23.02 13.66 0.95
N ALA A 195 -22.08 14.09 0.12
CA ALA A 195 -21.15 13.18 -0.56
C ALA A 195 -20.30 12.44 0.48
N GLY A 196 -20.19 11.12 0.34
CA GLY A 196 -19.45 10.28 1.28
C GLY A 196 -20.16 10.03 2.62
N PHE A 197 -21.40 10.49 2.80
CA PHE A 197 -22.24 10.16 3.95
C PHE A 197 -23.24 9.06 3.61
N GLU A 198 -23.64 8.30 4.63
CA GLU A 198 -24.70 7.31 4.51
C GLU A 198 -26.08 8.00 4.38
N ARG A 199 -27.01 7.37 3.65
CA ARG A 199 -28.25 8.00 3.15
C ARG A 199 -29.09 8.69 4.23
N ASN A 200 -29.12 8.13 5.43
CA ASN A 200 -29.99 8.55 6.53
C ASN A 200 -29.24 8.87 7.83
N THR A 201 -27.90 8.84 7.83
CA THR A 201 -27.10 9.07 9.05
C THR A 201 -26.03 10.12 8.79
N ASN A 202 -25.60 10.82 9.83
CA ASN A 202 -24.46 11.75 9.77
C ASN A 202 -23.12 11.00 9.88
N ARG A 203 -23.10 9.70 9.56
CA ARG A 203 -21.88 8.89 9.55
C ARG A 203 -21.31 8.85 8.14
N ILE A 204 -19.99 8.83 8.07
CA ILE A 204 -19.25 8.62 6.83
C ILE A 204 -19.56 7.21 6.33
N ALA A 205 -19.87 7.09 5.04
CA ALA A 205 -20.16 5.80 4.42
C ALA A 205 -18.91 4.91 4.41
N GLN A 206 -19.09 3.61 4.62
CA GLN A 206 -17.97 2.66 4.74
C GLN A 206 -17.09 2.57 3.47
N TRP A 207 -17.65 2.89 2.30
CA TRP A 207 -16.92 2.92 1.03
C TRP A 207 -16.14 4.23 0.80
N PHE A 208 -16.31 5.23 1.67
CA PHE A 208 -15.68 6.53 1.50
C PHE A 208 -14.37 6.60 2.29
N HIS A 209 -13.24 6.75 1.58
CA HIS A 209 -11.89 6.73 2.16
C HIS A 209 -11.13 8.07 2.05
N GLY A 210 -11.78 9.12 1.53
CA GLY A 210 -11.15 10.42 1.28
C GLY A 210 -10.67 10.56 -0.15
#